data_AF-A0A9D0VID3-F1
#
_entry.id   AF-A0A9D0VID3-F1
#
_cell.length_a   1.000
_cell.length_b   1.000
_cell.length_c   1.000
_cell.angle_alpha   90.00
_cell.angle_beta   90.00
_cell.angle_gamma   90.00
#
_symmetry.space_group_name_H-M   'P 1'
#
loop_
_entity.id
_entity.type
_entity.pdbx_description
1 polymer ?
#
loop_
_entity_poly.entity_id
_entity_poly.type
_entity_poly.pdbx_seq_one_letter_code
_entity_poly.pdbx_strand_id
1 'polypeptide(L)'
;MRHELMSVALVADREDLEARAHDWELVLHLVASHHGWCRPFPPAVADPPPGEDVELAVDLDGEPVQLRRSSAHDLARLDGGIAERFAQLQRRYGWWGLAWLEALLRLADHRASEHQDSVHPKENP
;
A
#
# COMPACT_ATOMS: atom_id res chain seq x y z
N MET A 1 6.55 12.36 0.30
CA MET A 1 6.23 11.02 0.79
C MET A 1 4.85 10.65 0.31
N ARG A 2 4.78 9.72 -0.63
CA ARG A 2 3.53 9.07 -1.05
C ARG A 2 3.15 8.07 0.04
N HIS A 3 1.96 8.20 0.61
CA HIS A 3 1.56 7.38 1.75
C HIS A 3 1.42 5.90 1.38
N GLU A 4 1.22 5.58 0.09
CA GLU A 4 1.11 4.21 -0.41
C GLU A 4 2.41 3.42 -0.25
N LEU A 5 3.55 4.00 -0.63
CA LEU A 5 4.86 3.36 -0.48
C LEU A 5 5.28 3.28 0.98
N MET A 6 4.91 4.29 1.78
CA MET A 6 5.11 4.22 3.23
C MET A 6 4.27 3.10 3.86
N SER A 7 3.00 2.94 3.46
CA SER A 7 2.16 1.83 3.93
C SER A 7 2.79 0.47 3.58
N VAL A 8 3.31 0.32 2.37
CA VAL A 8 4.08 -0.89 1.99
C VAL A 8 5.28 -1.07 2.91
N ALA A 9 6.10 -0.04 3.10
CA ALA A 9 7.28 -0.12 3.97
C ALA A 9 6.91 -0.52 5.41
N LEU A 10 5.85 0.06 5.97
CA LEU A 10 5.36 -0.22 7.34
C LEU A 10 4.94 -1.66 7.55
N VAL A 11 4.42 -2.33 6.52
CA VAL A 11 3.88 -3.70 6.65
C VAL A 11 4.78 -4.76 6.04
N ALA A 12 5.76 -4.43 5.19
CA ALA A 12 6.51 -5.38 4.38
C ALA A 12 7.17 -6.52 5.18
N ASP A 13 7.71 -6.22 6.38
CA ASP A 13 8.41 -7.21 7.22
C ASP A 13 7.52 -7.80 8.33
N ARG A 14 6.20 -7.74 8.17
CA ARG A 14 5.24 -8.26 9.16
C ARG A 14 4.87 -9.71 8.86
N GLU A 15 5.67 -10.63 9.40
CA GLU A 15 5.48 -12.09 9.26
C GLU A 15 4.08 -12.54 9.71
N ASP A 16 3.50 -11.90 10.72
CA ASP A 16 2.15 -12.20 11.21
C ASP A 16 1.04 -11.83 10.21
N LEU A 17 1.23 -10.76 9.44
CA LEU A 17 0.31 -10.37 8.37
C LEU A 17 0.55 -11.21 7.11
N GLU A 18 1.82 -11.47 6.79
CA GLU A 18 2.22 -12.34 5.69
C GLU A 18 1.63 -13.75 5.84
N ALA A 19 1.69 -14.32 7.06
CA ALA A 19 1.14 -15.64 7.35
C ALA A 19 -0.38 -15.76 7.12
N ARG A 20 -1.11 -14.64 7.11
CA ARG A 20 -2.56 -14.59 6.85
C ARG A 20 -2.88 -14.40 5.38
N ALA A 21 -1.91 -13.96 4.57
CA ALA A 21 -2.10 -13.68 3.16
C ALA A 21 -2.00 -14.95 2.33
N HIS A 22 -2.93 -15.13 1.39
CA HIS A 22 -2.81 -16.19 0.38
C HIS A 22 -1.66 -15.91 -0.61
N ASP A 23 -1.45 -14.64 -0.95
CA ASP A 23 -0.33 -14.18 -1.76
C ASP A 23 0.12 -12.81 -1.23
N TRP A 24 1.25 -12.80 -0.53
CA TRP A 24 1.78 -11.60 0.10
C TRP A 24 2.28 -10.58 -0.92
N GLU A 25 2.86 -11.05 -2.02
CA GLU A 25 3.33 -10.18 -3.10
C GLU A 25 2.16 -9.42 -3.73
N LEU A 26 1.02 -10.09 -3.90
CA LEU A 26 -0.22 -9.46 -4.34
C LEU A 26 -0.73 -8.43 -3.34
N VAL A 27 -0.73 -8.72 -2.03
CA VAL A 27 -1.18 -7.77 -1.00
C VAL A 27 -0.34 -6.49 -1.05
N LEU A 28 0.98 -6.61 -1.03
CA LEU A 28 1.88 -5.45 -1.09
C LEU A 28 1.72 -4.67 -2.40
N HIS A 29 1.49 -5.34 -3.53
CA HIS A 29 1.18 -4.68 -4.82
C HIS A 29 -0.14 -3.91 -4.78
N LEU A 30 -1.18 -4.51 -4.21
CA LEU A 30 -2.50 -3.90 -4.06
C LEU A 30 -2.44 -2.65 -3.18
N VAL A 31 -1.70 -2.71 -2.06
CA VAL A 31 -1.40 -1.52 -1.23
C VAL A 31 -0.60 -0.49 -2.02
N ALA A 32 0.44 -0.87 -2.76
CA ALA A 32 1.26 0.07 -3.52
C ALA A 32 0.48 0.78 -4.64
N SER A 33 -0.47 0.09 -5.28
CA SER A 33 -1.12 0.52 -6.51
C SER A 33 -2.52 1.12 -6.30
N HIS A 34 -3.02 1.20 -5.07
CA HIS A 34 -4.43 1.57 -4.83
C HIS A 34 -4.83 2.94 -5.42
N HIS A 35 -3.92 3.92 -5.51
CA HIS A 35 -4.19 5.22 -6.17
C HIS A 35 -3.92 5.29 -7.68
N GLY A 36 -3.71 4.18 -8.38
CA GLY A 36 -3.51 4.18 -9.84
C GLY A 36 -2.07 4.01 -10.32
N TRP A 37 -1.10 4.15 -9.41
CA TRP A 37 0.34 4.10 -9.71
C TRP A 37 0.94 2.70 -9.49
N CYS A 38 2.28 2.58 -9.57
CA CYS A 38 3.01 1.32 -9.31
C CYS A 38 2.71 0.21 -10.33
N ARG A 39 2.50 0.60 -11.59
CA ARG A 39 2.19 -0.29 -12.74
C ARG A 39 3.03 0.03 -13.99
N PRO A 40 4.33 -0.27 -14.02
CA PRO A 40 5.11 -0.85 -12.93
C PRO A 40 5.74 0.20 -12.02
N PHE A 41 5.69 1.48 -12.36
CA PHE A 41 6.51 2.48 -11.68
C PHE A 41 5.71 3.37 -10.72
N PRO A 42 6.29 3.71 -9.56
CA PRO A 42 5.79 4.81 -8.76
C PRO A 42 6.00 6.13 -9.53
N PRO A 43 5.22 7.17 -9.20
CA PRO A 43 5.36 8.46 -9.85
C PRO A 43 6.69 9.11 -9.47
N ALA A 44 7.34 9.78 -10.43
CA ALA A 44 8.61 10.47 -10.24
C ALA A 44 8.42 11.79 -9.47
N VAL A 45 8.09 11.67 -8.18
CA VAL A 45 7.96 12.80 -7.26
C VAL A 45 9.16 12.77 -6.33
N ALA A 46 9.82 13.91 -6.15
CA ALA A 46 10.87 14.04 -5.16
C ALA A 46 10.26 13.85 -3.77
N ASP A 47 10.74 12.86 -3.04
CA ASP A 47 10.40 12.76 -1.62
C ASP A 47 11.08 13.91 -0.85
N PRO A 48 10.41 14.43 0.20
CA PRO A 48 11.08 15.30 1.16
C PRO A 48 12.32 14.55 1.72
N PRO A 49 13.34 15.29 2.19
CA PRO A 49 14.60 14.68 2.59
C PRO A 49 14.36 13.50 3.53
N PRO A 50 14.89 12.30 3.21
CA PRO A 50 14.75 11.13 4.06
C PRO A 50 15.43 11.38 5.40
N GLY A 51 14.82 10.89 6.49
CA GLY A 51 15.47 10.97 7.81
C GLY A 51 14.54 10.91 9.01
N GLU A 52 13.23 11.00 8.81
CA GLU A 52 12.28 10.85 9.90
C GLU A 52 11.65 9.46 9.88
N ASP A 53 11.63 8.82 11.04
CA ASP A 53 10.89 7.60 11.26
C ASP A 53 9.41 7.93 11.41
N VAL A 54 8.59 7.25 10.61
CA VAL A 54 7.14 7.31 10.71
C VAL A 54 6.70 6.26 11.72
N GLU A 55 6.00 6.72 12.75
CA GLU A 55 5.34 5.88 13.74
C GLU A 55 3.83 6.00 13.60
N LEU A 56 3.13 4.87 13.61
CA LEU A 56 1.68 4.83 13.50
C LEU A 56 1.12 3.72 14.40
N ALA A 57 0.14 4.10 15.21
CA ALA A 57 -0.72 3.15 15.92
C ALA A 57 -1.94 2.84 15.04
N VAL A 58 -2.14 1.58 14.68
CA VAL A 58 -3.32 1.10 13.94
C VAL A 58 -4.05 0.03 14.73
N ASP A 59 -5.35 -0.03 14.58
CA ASP A 59 -6.15 -1.17 15.03
C ASP A 59 -6.12 -2.24 13.92
N LEU A 60 -5.67 -3.45 14.27
CA LEU A 60 -5.72 -4.61 13.38
C LEU A 60 -6.55 -5.69 14.06
N ASP A 61 -7.78 -5.87 13.58
CA ASP A 61 -8.77 -6.82 14.13
C ASP A 61 -9.08 -6.62 15.62
N GLY A 62 -9.13 -5.37 16.08
CA GLY A 62 -9.40 -5.02 17.48
C GLY A 62 -8.16 -5.02 18.37
N GLU A 63 -6.97 -5.32 17.83
CA GLU A 63 -5.71 -5.28 18.56
C GLU A 63 -4.89 -4.05 18.14
N PRO A 64 -4.45 -3.21 19.09
CA PRO A 64 -3.62 -2.05 18.79
C PRO A 64 -2.20 -2.49 18.43
N VAL A 65 -1.76 -2.09 17.24
CA VAL A 65 -0.46 -2.43 16.68
C VAL A 65 0.34 -1.17 16.41
N GLN A 66 1.57 -1.13 16.92
CA GLN A 66 2.51 -0.05 16.63
C GLN A 66 3.39 -0.41 15.44
N LEU A 67 3.43 0.47 14.45
CA LEU A 67 4.24 0.37 13.25
C LEU A 67 5.28 1.49 13.28
N ARG A 68 6.55 1.15 13.02
CA ARG A 68 7.64 2.14 12.87
C ARG A 68 8.49 1.81 11.67
N ARG A 69 8.66 2.75 10.74
CA ARG A 69 9.60 2.62 9.62
C ARG A 69 10.18 3.96 9.21
N SER A 70 11.38 3.91 8.66
CA SER A 70 12.01 5.09 8.08
C SER A 70 11.31 5.52 6.79
N SER A 71 11.15 6.83 6.61
CA SER A 71 10.81 7.45 5.31
C SER A 71 11.84 7.19 4.22
N ALA A 72 13.06 6.75 4.57
CA ALA A 72 14.14 6.37 3.66
C ALA A 72 14.02 4.91 3.17
N HIS A 73 12.83 4.48 2.72
CA HIS A 73 12.58 3.07 2.37
C HIS A 73 13.00 2.66 0.96
N ASP A 74 13.48 3.58 0.12
CA ASP A 74 14.05 3.32 -1.21
C ASP A 74 13.12 2.64 -2.26
N LEU A 75 11.89 2.26 -1.91
CA LEU A 75 10.89 1.65 -2.80
C LEU A 75 10.55 2.47 -4.06
N ALA A 76 10.79 3.78 -4.04
CA ALA A 76 10.56 4.65 -5.20
C ALA A 76 11.65 4.54 -6.28
N ARG A 77 12.79 3.90 -5.96
CA ARG A 77 13.89 3.70 -6.91
C ARG A 77 13.50 2.68 -7.99
N LEU A 78 14.16 2.77 -9.13
CA LEU A 78 13.95 1.82 -10.24
C LEU A 78 14.28 0.36 -9.85
N ASP A 79 15.23 0.19 -8.94
CA ASP A 79 15.66 -1.10 -8.35
C ASP A 79 14.99 -1.39 -7.00
N GLY A 80 13.97 -0.62 -6.62
CA GLY A 80 13.25 -0.75 -5.35
C GLY A 80 12.27 -1.93 -5.27
N GLY A 81 12.23 -2.81 -6.28
CA GLY A 81 11.45 -4.04 -6.28
C GLY A 81 9.99 -3.92 -6.74
N ILE A 82 9.44 -2.71 -6.89
CA ILE A 82 8.04 -2.50 -7.30
C ILE A 82 7.82 -3.01 -8.74
N ALA A 83 8.76 -2.74 -9.65
CA ALA A 83 8.63 -3.17 -11.05
C ALA A 83 8.75 -4.70 -11.20
N GLU A 84 9.65 -5.31 -10.44
CA GLU A 84 9.84 -6.75 -10.37
C GLU A 84 8.59 -7.46 -9.83
N ARG A 85 8.02 -6.92 -8.75
CA ARG A 85 6.76 -7.39 -8.15
C ARG A 85 5.61 -7.32 -9.17
N PHE A 86 5.44 -6.19 -9.86
CA PHE A 86 4.44 -6.07 -10.92
C PHE A 86 4.66 -7.12 -12.02
N ALA A 87 5.89 -7.28 -12.51
CA ALA A 87 6.20 -8.26 -13.55
C ALA A 87 5.95 -9.71 -13.09
N GLN A 88 6.21 -10.04 -11.83
CA GLN A 88 5.93 -11.36 -11.25
C GLN A 88 4.42 -11.62 -11.18
N LEU A 89 3.64 -10.67 -10.66
CA LEU A 89 2.20 -10.79 -10.55
C LEU A 89 1.52 -10.83 -11.92
N GLN A 90 2.03 -10.09 -12.90
CA GLN A 90 1.57 -10.16 -14.28
C GLN A 90 1.78 -11.55 -14.89
N ARG A 91 2.88 -12.24 -14.57
CA ARG A 91 3.08 -13.63 -14.99
C ARG A 91 2.13 -14.60 -14.30
N ARG A 92 1.77 -14.33 -13.04
CA ARG A 92 0.92 -15.21 -12.22
C ARG A 92 -0.57 -15.06 -12.51
N TYR A 93 -1.05 -13.82 -12.62
CA TYR A 93 -2.47 -13.50 -12.73
C TYR A 93 -2.88 -13.05 -14.13
N GLY A 94 -1.91 -12.74 -15.00
CA GLY A 94 -2.16 -12.19 -16.33
C GLY A 94 -2.63 -10.73 -16.29
N TRP A 95 -2.57 -10.08 -17.45
CA TRP A 95 -2.94 -8.67 -17.62
C TRP A 95 -4.34 -8.34 -17.10
N TRP A 96 -5.31 -9.20 -17.38
CA TRP A 96 -6.71 -8.98 -17.01
C TRP A 96 -7.01 -9.38 -15.58
N GLY A 97 -6.40 -10.46 -15.08
CA GLY A 97 -6.62 -10.93 -13.71
C GLY A 97 -6.09 -9.94 -12.69
N LEU A 98 -4.87 -9.42 -12.89
CA LEU A 98 -4.32 -8.42 -12.00
C LEU A 98 -5.13 -7.11 -12.05
N ALA A 99 -5.49 -6.64 -13.24
CA ALA A 99 -6.32 -5.44 -13.39
C ALA A 99 -7.68 -5.56 -12.68
N TRP A 100 -8.30 -6.74 -12.72
CA TRP A 100 -9.55 -7.01 -12.04
C TRP A 100 -9.41 -6.97 -10.52
N LEU A 101 -8.37 -7.59 -9.95
CA LEU A 101 -8.09 -7.57 -8.51
C LEU A 101 -7.82 -6.15 -7.99
N GLU A 102 -7.06 -5.36 -8.75
CA GLU A 102 -6.81 -3.96 -8.39
C GLU A 102 -8.09 -3.11 -8.45
N ALA A 103 -8.96 -3.34 -9.43
CA ALA A 103 -10.24 -2.66 -9.53
C ALA A 103 -11.17 -3.00 -8.36
N LEU A 104 -11.21 -4.28 -7.96
CA LEU A 104 -11.97 -4.70 -6.78
C LEU A 104 -11.51 -3.99 -5.52
N LEU A 105 -10.19 -3.93 -5.27
CA LEU A 105 -9.65 -3.26 -4.09
C LEU A 105 -10.02 -1.77 -4.09
N ARG A 106 -9.85 -1.06 -5.21
CA ARG A 106 -10.20 0.36 -5.30
C ARG A 106 -11.66 0.64 -4.98
N LEU A 107 -12.56 -0.19 -5.51
CA LEU A 107 -13.99 -0.05 -5.23
C LEU A 107 -14.31 -0.31 -3.75
N ALA A 108 -13.64 -1.28 -3.12
CA ALA A 108 -13.79 -1.54 -1.70
C ALA A 108 -13.27 -0.36 -0.85
N ASP A 109 -12.12 0.20 -1.20
CA ASP A 109 -11.50 1.34 -0.53
C ASP A 109 -12.35 2.62 -0.64
N HIS A 110 -12.89 2.90 -1.84
CA HIS A 110 -13.84 4.00 -2.04
C HIS A 110 -15.07 3.84 -1.14
N ARG A 111 -15.65 2.63 -1.07
CA ARG A 111 -16.83 2.36 -0.25
C ARG A 111 -16.56 2.45 1.25
N ALA A 112 -15.37 2.04 1.70
CA ALA A 112 -14.94 2.18 3.09
C ALA A 112 -14.79 3.66 3.46
N SER A 113 -14.20 4.46 2.56
CA SER A 113 -14.03 5.91 2.73
C SER A 113 -15.38 6.63 2.84
N GLU A 114 -16.35 6.29 1.97
CA GLU A 114 -17.72 6.83 2.05
C GLU A 114 -18.41 6.52 3.39
N HIS A 115 -18.23 5.30 3.93
CA HIS A 115 -18.77 4.92 5.24
C HIS A 115 -18.14 5.75 6.36
N GLN A 116 -16.83 5.93 6.36
CA GLN A 116 -16.13 6.75 7.36
C GLN A 116 -16.62 8.21 7.33
N ASP A 117 -16.76 8.81 6.15
CA ASP A 117 -17.27 10.18 6.01
C ASP A 117 -18.74 10.29 6.49
N SER A 118 -19.55 9.24 6.32
CA SER A 118 -20.93 9.21 6.81
C SER A 118 -21.06 9.03 8.33
N VAL A 119 -20.11 8.33 8.95
CA VAL A 119 -20.08 8.07 10.40
C VAL A 119 -19.36 9.20 11.16
N HIS A 120 -18.40 9.87 10.51
CA HIS A 120 -17.69 11.04 11.01
C HIS A 120 -17.74 12.17 9.97
N PRO A 121 -18.86 12.93 9.92
CA PRO A 121 -18.98 14.06 9.03
C PRO A 121 -17.84 15.05 9.31
N LYS A 122 -17.08 15.40 8.27
CA LYS A 122 -16.08 16.45 8.37
C LYS A 122 -16.81 17.76 8.69
N GLU A 123 -16.57 18.31 9.88
CA GLU A 123 -17.04 19.66 10.23
C GLU A 123 -16.41 20.65 9.25
N ASN A 124 -17.24 21.24 8.38
CA ASN A 124 -16.81 22.26 7.44
C ASN A 124 -16.74 23.61 8.19
N PRO A 125 -15.65 24.40 8.07
CA PRO A 125 -15.56 25.73 8.67
C PRO A 125 -16.51 26.76 8.03
#